data_AF-A0A3S2ALB4-F1
#
_entry.id   AF-A0A3S2ALB4-F1
#
_cell.length_a   1.000
_cell.length_b   1.000
_cell.length_c   1.000
_cell.angle_alpha   90.00
_cell.angle_beta   90.00
_cell.angle_gamma   90.00
#
_symmetry.space_group_name_H-M   'P 1'
#
loop_
_entity.id
_entity.type
_entity.pdbx_description
1 polymer ?
#
loop_
_entity_poly.entity_id
_entity_poly.type
_entity_poly.pdbx_seq_one_letter_code
_entity_poly.pdbx_strand_id
1 'polypeptide(L)'
;QLAGNLQELLVKSDTIVGILKAQKEVLDQRYKTSETSLSQVIERRKTTMTNLEAVQKRIEELNPMLLDIENKIAASTSQKDRTQLEGERSKLATEYNEKQAKEQELLAESQTLERYTSMFQTFVDSLNNQIAAQSTLINKLTIDTEQRIVLYKALEDSLKTAAQQDVAHKINTLGSQVDN
;
A
#
# COMPACT_ATOMS: atom_id res chain seq x y z
N GLN A 1 21.59 -35.63 -24.19
CA GLN A 1 20.91 -35.72 -22.89
C GLN A 1 21.10 -34.43 -22.06
N LEU A 2 22.34 -33.95 -21.84
CA LEU A 2 22.61 -32.69 -21.10
C LEU A 2 21.95 -31.42 -21.70
N ALA A 3 22.02 -31.21 -23.02
CA ALA A 3 21.41 -30.04 -23.66
C ALA A 3 19.87 -30.01 -23.53
N GLY A 4 19.21 -31.18 -23.55
CA GLY A 4 17.77 -31.29 -23.35
C GLY A 4 17.35 -30.93 -21.92
N ASN A 5 18.12 -31.35 -20.92
CA ASN A 5 17.87 -31.03 -19.52
C ASN A 5 18.05 -29.54 -19.21
N LEU A 6 19.04 -28.89 -19.83
CA LEU A 6 19.20 -27.44 -19.74
C LEU A 6 17.99 -26.72 -20.34
N GLN A 7 17.60 -27.07 -21.57
CA GLN A 7 16.49 -26.42 -22.26
C GLN A 7 15.19 -26.52 -21.45
N GLU A 8 14.88 -27.68 -20.88
CA GLU A 8 13.70 -27.85 -20.04
C GLU A 8 13.75 -26.94 -18.81
N LEU A 9 14.91 -26.82 -18.18
CA LEU A 9 15.08 -26.00 -16.99
C LEU A 9 15.03 -24.49 -17.30
N LEU A 10 15.54 -24.06 -18.45
CA LEU A 10 15.41 -22.68 -18.94
C LEU A 10 13.94 -22.33 -19.18
N VAL A 11 13.18 -23.20 -19.86
CA VAL A 11 11.75 -23.00 -20.10
C VAL A 11 10.98 -22.87 -18.79
N LYS A 12 11.29 -23.69 -17.78
CA LYS A 12 10.69 -23.59 -16.45
C LYS A 12 11.06 -22.26 -15.77
N SER A 13 12.31 -21.84 -15.86
CA SER A 13 12.76 -20.57 -15.28
C SER A 13 12.05 -19.38 -15.92
N ASP A 14 12.00 -19.32 -17.25
CA ASP A 14 11.30 -18.27 -18.01
C ASP A 14 9.82 -18.21 -17.65
N THR A 15 9.18 -19.38 -17.50
CA THR A 15 7.78 -19.47 -17.07
C THR A 15 7.59 -18.87 -15.67
N ILE A 16 8.45 -19.24 -14.71
CA ILE A 16 8.38 -18.72 -13.34
C ILE A 16 8.64 -17.22 -13.32
N VAL A 17 9.68 -16.73 -14.02
CA VAL A 17 9.98 -15.30 -14.12
C VAL A 17 8.80 -14.53 -14.73
N GLY A 18 8.14 -15.09 -15.76
CA GLY A 18 6.92 -14.54 -16.34
C GLY A 18 5.78 -14.41 -15.33
N ILE A 19 5.51 -15.47 -14.56
CA ILE A 19 4.50 -15.45 -13.48
C ILE A 19 4.86 -14.39 -12.43
N LEU A 20 6.13 -14.33 -12.01
CA LEU A 20 6.56 -13.38 -10.99
C LEU A 20 6.43 -11.93 -11.45
N LYS A 21 6.71 -11.65 -12.73
CA LYS A 21 6.51 -10.33 -13.35
C LYS A 21 5.03 -9.96 -13.40
N ALA A 22 4.15 -10.86 -13.83
CA ALA A 22 2.70 -10.62 -13.85
C ALA A 22 2.14 -10.38 -12.44
N GLN A 23 2.60 -11.16 -11.44
CA GLN A 23 2.26 -10.92 -10.04
C GLN A 23 2.73 -9.55 -9.56
N LYS A 24 3.95 -9.14 -9.92
CA LYS A 24 4.48 -7.82 -9.58
C LYS A 24 3.60 -6.70 -10.16
N GLU A 25 3.17 -6.82 -11.41
CA GLU A 25 2.27 -5.83 -12.04
C GLU A 25 0.95 -5.71 -11.27
N VAL A 26 0.36 -6.82 -10.83
CA VAL A 26 -0.85 -6.80 -10.00
C VAL A 26 -0.59 -6.14 -8.65
N LEU A 27 0.55 -6.42 -8.01
CA LEU A 27 0.95 -5.76 -6.76
C LEU A 27 1.13 -4.25 -6.94
N ASP A 28 1.79 -3.82 -8.01
CA ASP A 28 2.00 -2.40 -8.33
C ASP A 28 0.65 -1.68 -8.58
N GLN A 29 -0.30 -2.33 -9.26
CA GLN A 29 -1.65 -1.79 -9.45
C GLN A 29 -2.39 -1.64 -8.12
N ARG A 30 -2.38 -2.68 -7.29
CA ARG A 30 -3.00 -2.65 -5.96
C ARG A 30 -2.37 -1.59 -5.07
N TYR A 31 -1.05 -1.43 -5.14
CA TYR A 31 -0.32 -0.40 -4.40
C TYR A 31 -0.84 0.99 -4.78
N LYS A 32 -0.91 1.33 -6.06
CA LYS A 32 -1.42 2.63 -6.54
C LYS A 32 -2.86 2.90 -6.11
N THR A 33 -3.73 1.88 -6.19
CA THR A 33 -5.12 2.02 -5.74
C THR A 33 -5.20 2.21 -4.22
N SER A 34 -4.39 1.48 -3.45
CA SER A 34 -4.34 1.62 -1.98
C SER A 34 -3.78 2.96 -1.55
N GLU A 35 -2.75 3.46 -2.23
CA GLU A 35 -2.17 4.79 -2.00
C GLU A 35 -3.19 5.90 -2.28
N THR A 36 -3.90 5.80 -3.41
CA THR A 36 -4.99 6.74 -3.74
C THR A 36 -6.08 6.73 -2.67
N SER A 37 -6.47 5.55 -2.20
CA SER A 37 -7.49 5.39 -1.16
C SER A 37 -7.02 5.98 0.18
N LEU A 38 -5.75 5.76 0.54
CA LEU A 38 -5.13 6.34 1.73
C LEU A 38 -5.18 7.87 1.67
N SER A 39 -4.73 8.47 0.56
CA SER A 39 -4.76 9.93 0.38
C SER A 39 -6.19 10.50 0.50
N GLN A 40 -7.18 9.82 -0.10
CA GLN A 40 -8.58 10.25 0.00
C GLN A 40 -9.12 10.21 1.43
N VAL A 41 -8.82 9.15 2.19
CA VAL A 41 -9.25 9.02 3.58
C VAL A 41 -8.59 10.08 4.47
N ILE A 42 -7.28 10.34 4.27
CA ILE A 42 -6.56 11.40 4.98
C ILE A 42 -7.20 12.77 4.71
N GLU A 43 -7.48 13.09 3.45
CA GLU A 43 -8.07 14.39 3.10
C GLU A 43 -9.50 14.54 3.64
N ARG A 44 -10.30 13.47 3.58
CA ARG A 44 -11.63 13.46 4.19
C ARG A 44 -11.54 13.67 5.70
N ARG A 45 -10.61 12.99 6.38
CA ARG A 45 -10.40 13.15 7.82
C ARG A 45 -10.03 14.59 8.16
N LYS A 46 -9.12 15.20 7.40
CA LYS A 46 -8.73 16.60 7.56
C LYS A 46 -9.93 17.53 7.46
N THR A 47 -10.78 17.34 6.44
CA THR A 47 -12.02 18.10 6.26
C THR A 47 -12.98 17.91 7.44
N THR A 48 -13.19 16.66 7.88
CA THR A 48 -14.02 16.35 9.06
C THR A 48 -13.49 17.03 10.32
N MET A 49 -12.17 17.05 10.53
CA MET A 49 -11.54 17.73 11.67
C MET A 49 -11.72 19.25 11.61
N THR A 50 -11.54 19.88 10.44
CA THR A 50 -11.81 21.32 10.29
C THR A 50 -13.27 21.66 10.59
N ASN A 51 -14.21 20.83 10.14
CA ASN A 51 -15.64 21.02 10.46
C ASN A 51 -15.91 20.82 11.95
N LEU A 52 -15.26 19.85 12.58
CA LEU A 52 -15.38 19.60 14.02
C LEU A 52 -14.89 20.80 14.83
N GLU A 53 -13.71 21.35 14.51
CA GLU A 53 -13.17 22.55 15.14
C GLU A 53 -14.11 23.75 15.01
N ALA A 54 -14.71 23.94 13.83
CA ALA A 54 -15.68 25.01 13.60
C ALA A 54 -16.97 24.82 14.44
N VAL A 55 -17.45 23.58 14.57
CA VAL A 55 -18.61 23.26 15.43
C VAL A 55 -18.28 23.49 16.89
N GLN A 56 -17.12 23.02 17.36
CA GLN A 56 -16.65 23.21 18.74
C GLN A 56 -16.55 24.68 19.10
N LYS A 57 -15.93 25.48 18.23
CA LYS A 57 -15.85 26.93 18.41
C LYS A 57 -17.25 27.56 18.53
N ARG A 58 -18.21 27.13 17.71
CA ARG A 58 -19.57 27.65 17.78
C ARG A 58 -20.28 27.26 19.08
N ILE A 59 -20.06 26.05 19.59
CA ILE A 59 -20.56 25.62 20.91
C ILE A 59 -19.98 26.52 22.01
N GLU A 60 -18.67 26.78 21.96
CA GLU A 60 -17.98 27.67 22.90
C GLU A 60 -18.53 29.10 22.87
N GLU A 61 -18.89 29.63 21.70
CA GLU A 61 -19.54 30.94 21.54
C GLU A 61 -20.99 30.96 22.06
N LEU A 62 -21.74 29.87 21.87
CA LEU A 62 -23.14 29.77 22.30
C LEU A 62 -23.29 29.69 23.83
N ASN A 63 -22.33 29.08 24.53
CA ASN A 63 -22.33 28.98 25.99
C ASN A 63 -22.51 30.35 26.71
N PRO A 64 -21.65 31.38 26.48
CA PRO A 64 -21.82 32.68 27.11
C PRO A 64 -23.07 33.43 26.62
N MET A 65 -23.50 33.24 25.37
CA MET A 65 -24.74 33.85 24.87
C MET A 65 -25.98 33.29 25.60
N LEU A 66 -26.01 31.98 25.85
CA LEU A 66 -27.05 31.32 26.63
C LEU A 66 -27.05 31.81 28.08
N LEU A 67 -25.88 31.91 28.71
CA LEU A 67 -25.76 32.42 30.07
C LEU A 67 -26.21 33.89 30.18
N ASP A 68 -25.81 34.74 29.23
CA ASP A 68 -26.20 36.16 29.20
C ASP A 68 -27.71 36.32 29.05
N ILE A 69 -28.34 35.56 28.15
CA ILE A 69 -29.80 35.65 27.98
C ILE A 69 -30.56 35.10 29.18
N GLU A 70 -30.06 34.05 29.84
CA GLU A 70 -30.62 33.55 31.10
C GLU A 70 -30.55 34.59 32.23
N ASN A 71 -29.42 35.29 32.35
CA ASN A 71 -29.26 36.40 33.29
C ASN A 71 -30.22 37.56 32.99
N LYS A 72 -30.40 37.92 31.72
CA LYS A 72 -31.36 38.95 31.29
C LYS A 72 -32.81 38.56 31.59
N ILE A 73 -33.19 37.30 31.37
CA ILE A 73 -34.51 36.77 31.73
C ILE A 73 -34.73 36.88 33.24
N ALA A 74 -33.74 36.48 34.05
CA ALA A 74 -33.83 36.54 35.51
C ALA A 74 -33.95 37.97 36.04
N ALA A 75 -33.32 38.94 35.40
CA ALA A 75 -33.37 40.35 35.78
C ALA A 75 -34.61 41.10 35.25
N SER A 76 -35.36 40.52 34.30
CA SER A 76 -36.49 41.19 33.66
C SER A 76 -37.73 41.23 34.57
N THR A 77 -38.31 42.42 34.73
CA THR A 77 -39.53 42.66 35.51
C THR A 77 -40.79 42.79 34.63
N SER A 78 -40.62 42.86 33.31
CA SER A 78 -41.69 43.03 32.33
C SER A 78 -42.05 41.69 31.69
N GLN A 79 -43.32 41.30 31.76
CA GLN A 79 -43.80 40.04 31.18
C GLN A 79 -43.59 39.98 29.66
N LYS A 80 -43.74 41.11 28.97
CA LYS A 80 -43.55 41.20 27.53
C LYS A 80 -42.08 40.96 27.15
N ASP A 81 -41.16 41.64 27.84
CA ASP A 81 -39.72 41.54 27.56
C ASP A 81 -39.20 40.14 27.92
N ARG A 82 -39.69 39.57 29.02
CA ARG A 82 -39.41 38.19 29.40
C ARG A 82 -39.81 37.19 28.31
N THR A 83 -41.02 37.33 27.77
CA THR A 83 -41.53 36.44 26.71
C THR A 83 -40.65 36.52 25.46
N GLN A 84 -40.18 37.71 25.09
CA GLN A 84 -39.26 37.88 23.96
C GLN A 84 -37.91 37.20 24.21
N LEU A 85 -37.30 37.44 25.37
CA LEU A 85 -36.01 36.84 25.75
C LEU A 85 -36.09 35.31 25.84
N GLU A 86 -37.20 34.75 26.33
CA GLU A 86 -37.43 33.30 26.34
C GLU A 86 -37.48 32.71 24.93
N GLY A 87 -38.06 33.44 23.96
CA GLY A 87 -38.05 33.06 22.55
C GLY A 87 -36.64 33.08 21.93
N GLU A 88 -35.84 34.09 22.23
CA GLU A 88 -34.43 34.17 21.82
C GLU A 88 -33.58 33.07 22.46
N ARG A 89 -33.76 32.80 23.77
CA ARG A 89 -33.11 31.69 24.48
C ARG A 89 -33.44 30.35 23.84
N SER A 90 -34.71 30.12 23.49
CA SER A 90 -35.14 28.88 22.84
C SER A 90 -34.44 28.64 21.50
N LYS A 91 -34.24 29.71 20.69
CA LYS A 91 -33.48 29.61 19.43
C LYS A 91 -32.02 29.26 19.68
N LEU A 92 -31.35 29.94 20.62
CA LEU A 92 -29.95 29.66 20.99
C LEU A 92 -29.78 28.24 21.54
N ALA A 93 -30.71 27.78 22.38
CA ALA A 93 -30.67 26.44 22.95
C ALA A 93 -30.88 25.37 21.88
N THR A 94 -31.76 25.64 20.90
CA THR A 94 -31.96 24.74 19.76
C THR A 94 -30.68 24.62 18.93
N GLU A 95 -30.08 25.75 18.55
CA GLU A 95 -28.81 25.75 17.81
C GLU A 95 -27.71 25.02 18.61
N TYR A 96 -27.60 25.27 19.90
CA TYR A 96 -26.62 24.62 20.78
C TYR A 96 -26.75 23.09 20.76
N ASN A 97 -27.97 22.57 20.93
CA ASN A 97 -28.23 21.13 20.91
C ASN A 97 -27.93 20.52 19.54
N GLU A 98 -28.27 21.21 18.44
CA GLU A 98 -27.92 20.78 17.09
C GLU A 98 -26.40 20.72 16.89
N LYS A 99 -25.66 21.73 17.38
CA LYS A 99 -24.20 21.75 17.30
C LYS A 99 -23.56 20.65 18.15
N GLN A 100 -24.03 20.40 19.36
CA GLN A 100 -23.55 19.27 20.17
C GLN A 100 -23.79 17.93 19.47
N ALA A 101 -24.98 17.71 18.91
CA ALA A 101 -25.27 16.50 18.15
C ALA A 101 -24.31 16.34 16.96
N LYS A 102 -24.07 17.44 16.23
CA LYS A 102 -23.15 17.44 15.09
C LYS A 102 -21.69 17.21 15.51
N GLU A 103 -21.27 17.73 16.66
CA GLU A 103 -19.94 17.48 17.22
C GLU A 103 -19.72 15.97 17.44
N GLN A 104 -20.69 15.29 18.06
CA GLN A 104 -20.62 13.85 18.31
C GLN A 104 -20.57 13.03 17.02
N GLU A 105 -21.36 13.43 16.01
CA GLU A 105 -21.34 12.82 14.68
C GLU A 105 -19.94 12.94 14.03
N LEU A 106 -19.36 14.15 14.02
CA LEU A 106 -18.06 14.42 13.42
C LEU A 106 -16.91 13.75 14.19
N LEU A 107 -17.00 13.66 15.52
CA LEU A 107 -16.05 12.91 16.34
C LEU A 107 -16.05 11.42 15.97
N ALA A 108 -17.24 10.82 15.88
CA ALA A 108 -17.38 9.41 15.49
C ALA A 108 -16.88 9.15 14.05
N GLU A 109 -17.17 10.06 13.11
CA GLU A 109 -16.66 9.99 11.75
C GLU A 109 -15.13 10.08 11.74
N SER A 110 -14.54 11.06 12.44
CA SER A 110 -13.09 11.24 12.52
C SER A 110 -12.36 10.02 13.09
N GLN A 111 -12.91 9.39 14.14
CA GLN A 111 -12.37 8.16 14.71
C GLN A 111 -12.42 6.99 13.72
N THR A 112 -13.50 6.89 12.94
CA THR A 112 -13.65 5.85 11.92
C THR A 112 -12.64 6.05 10.78
N LEU A 113 -12.48 7.30 10.32
CA LEU A 113 -11.51 7.65 9.28
C LEU A 113 -10.07 7.41 9.74
N GLU A 114 -9.75 7.66 11.01
CA GLU A 114 -8.43 7.36 11.57
C GLU A 114 -8.10 5.86 11.53
N ARG A 115 -9.08 5.00 11.86
CA ARG A 115 -8.92 3.54 11.74
C ARG A 115 -8.67 3.13 10.29
N TYR A 116 -9.39 3.73 9.33
CA TYR A 116 -9.15 3.47 7.91
C TYR A 116 -7.78 3.96 7.44
N THR A 117 -7.31 5.13 7.89
CA THR A 117 -5.94 5.61 7.61
C THR A 117 -4.91 4.58 8.06
N SER A 118 -5.01 4.10 9.31
CA SER A 118 -4.08 3.09 9.84
C SER A 118 -4.12 1.77 9.06
N MET A 119 -5.32 1.32 8.67
CA MET A 119 -5.49 0.12 7.86
C MET A 119 -4.86 0.27 6.47
N PHE A 120 -5.13 1.38 5.77
CA PHE A 120 -4.58 1.62 4.44
C PHE A 120 -3.06 1.81 4.48
N GLN A 121 -2.51 2.49 5.49
CA GLN A 121 -1.07 2.60 5.69
C GLN A 121 -0.42 1.22 5.83
N THR A 122 -0.99 0.35 6.67
CA THR A 122 -0.52 -1.03 6.84
C THR A 122 -0.56 -1.82 5.54
N PHE A 123 -1.62 -1.64 4.73
CA PHE A 123 -1.72 -2.29 3.42
C PHE A 123 -0.70 -1.77 2.42
N VAL A 124 -0.50 -0.45 2.34
CA VAL A 124 0.51 0.18 1.47
C VAL A 124 1.90 -0.35 1.83
N ASP A 125 2.25 -0.38 3.12
CA ASP A 125 3.54 -0.87 3.59
C ASP A 125 3.74 -2.36 3.27
N SER A 126 2.70 -3.18 3.47
CA SER A 126 2.73 -4.60 3.11
C SER A 126 2.91 -4.82 1.61
N LEU A 127 2.19 -4.07 0.77
CA LEU A 127 2.31 -4.14 -0.68
C LEU A 127 3.70 -3.72 -1.14
N ASN A 128 4.26 -2.65 -0.58
CA ASN A 128 5.61 -2.20 -0.89
C ASN A 128 6.65 -3.29 -0.56
N ASN A 129 6.54 -3.90 0.62
CA ASN A 129 7.41 -5.00 1.03
C ASN A 129 7.29 -6.21 0.08
N GLN A 130 6.08 -6.56 -0.34
CA GLN A 130 5.85 -7.65 -1.30
C GLN A 130 6.46 -7.32 -2.68
N ILE A 131 6.29 -6.10 -3.18
CA ILE A 131 6.88 -5.65 -4.45
C ILE A 131 8.41 -5.72 -4.41
N ALA A 132 9.04 -5.29 -3.30
CA ALA A 132 10.48 -5.36 -3.10
C ALA A 132 11.00 -6.80 -3.06
N ALA A 133 10.30 -7.68 -2.33
CA ALA A 133 10.62 -9.10 -2.27
C ALA A 133 10.50 -9.76 -3.65
N GLN A 134 9.41 -9.47 -4.38
CA GLN A 134 9.18 -9.98 -5.72
C GLN A 134 10.26 -9.54 -6.71
N SER A 135 10.64 -8.26 -6.66
CA SER A 135 11.72 -7.72 -7.50
C SER A 135 13.05 -8.41 -7.21
N THR A 136 13.33 -8.69 -5.94
CA THR A 136 14.52 -9.44 -5.52
C THR A 136 14.51 -10.88 -6.06
N LEU A 137 13.36 -11.57 -5.97
CA LEU A 137 13.20 -12.92 -6.49
C LEU A 137 13.38 -13.00 -8.00
N ILE A 138 12.77 -12.08 -8.75
CA ILE A 138 12.92 -11.96 -10.21
C ILE A 138 14.39 -11.79 -10.57
N ASN A 139 15.09 -10.85 -9.91
CA ASN A 139 16.51 -10.59 -10.17
C ASN A 139 17.37 -11.83 -9.87
N LYS A 140 17.14 -12.49 -8.72
CA LYS A 140 17.89 -13.70 -8.36
C LYS A 140 17.70 -14.83 -9.36
N LEU A 141 16.46 -15.11 -9.76
CA LEU A 141 16.18 -16.17 -10.74
C LEU A 141 16.76 -15.85 -12.12
N THR A 142 16.72 -14.58 -12.53
CA THR A 142 17.32 -14.14 -13.80
C THR A 142 18.82 -14.39 -13.78
N ILE A 143 19.53 -13.94 -12.73
CA ILE A 143 20.97 -14.14 -12.59
C ILE A 143 21.33 -15.63 -12.52
N ASP A 144 20.60 -16.44 -11.74
CA ASP A 144 20.85 -17.89 -11.65
C ASP A 144 20.69 -18.56 -13.03
N THR A 145 19.67 -18.16 -13.78
CA THR A 145 19.41 -18.67 -15.13
C THR A 145 20.57 -18.34 -16.08
N GLU A 146 21.02 -17.09 -16.09
CA GLU A 146 22.16 -16.65 -16.89
C GLU A 146 23.46 -17.40 -16.53
N GLN A 147 23.74 -17.54 -15.22
CA GLN A 147 24.90 -18.29 -14.75
C GLN A 147 24.85 -19.76 -15.17
N ARG A 148 23.67 -20.39 -15.10
CA ARG A 148 23.49 -21.77 -15.54
C ARG A 148 23.76 -21.93 -17.03
N ILE A 149 23.30 -21.01 -17.86
CA ILE A 149 23.60 -21.02 -19.30
C ILE A 149 25.11 -21.00 -19.53
N VAL A 150 25.83 -20.09 -18.86
CA VAL A 150 27.29 -19.96 -18.98
C VAL A 150 28.00 -21.24 -18.54
N LEU A 151 27.64 -21.80 -17.38
CA LEU A 151 28.24 -23.03 -16.86
C LEU A 151 27.99 -24.23 -17.78
N TYR A 152 26.79 -24.36 -18.32
CA TYR A 152 26.48 -25.43 -19.26
C TYR A 152 27.25 -25.29 -20.57
N LYS A 153 27.39 -24.07 -21.10
CA LYS A 153 28.21 -23.82 -22.30
C LYS A 153 29.67 -24.20 -22.07
N ALA A 154 30.24 -23.79 -20.92
CA ALA A 154 31.61 -24.16 -20.54
C ALA A 154 31.78 -25.68 -20.40
N LEU A 155 30.79 -26.38 -19.83
CA LEU A 155 30.80 -27.84 -19.72
C LEU A 155 30.72 -28.50 -21.11
N GLU A 156 29.87 -28.00 -22.00
CA GLU A 156 29.76 -28.51 -23.38
C GLU A 156 31.09 -28.35 -24.14
N ASP A 157 31.72 -27.18 -24.05
CA ASP A 157 33.02 -26.91 -24.68
C ASP A 157 34.13 -27.79 -24.11
N SER A 158 34.14 -28.02 -22.79
CA SER A 158 35.07 -28.93 -22.13
C SER A 158 34.88 -30.37 -22.60
N LEU A 159 33.64 -30.86 -22.69
CA LEU A 159 33.32 -32.20 -23.20
C LEU A 159 33.74 -32.40 -24.65
N LYS A 160 33.54 -31.39 -25.52
CA LYS A 160 34.00 -31.42 -26.91
C LYS A 160 35.52 -31.51 -27.00
N THR A 161 36.22 -30.72 -26.19
CA THR A 161 37.69 -30.72 -26.14
C THR A 161 38.22 -32.07 -25.68
N ALA A 162 37.63 -32.66 -24.63
CA ALA A 162 38.01 -33.99 -24.13
C ALA A 162 37.78 -35.08 -25.18
N ALA A 163 36.65 -35.04 -25.90
CA ALA A 163 36.37 -35.98 -26.98
C ALA A 163 37.37 -35.86 -28.14
N GLN A 164 37.77 -34.64 -28.52
CA GLN A 164 38.80 -34.41 -29.53
C GLN A 164 40.17 -34.97 -29.10
N GLN A 165 40.55 -34.78 -27.84
CA GLN A 165 41.79 -35.32 -27.30
C GLN A 165 41.80 -36.85 -27.31
N ASP A 166 40.70 -37.50 -26.93
CA ASP A 166 40.57 -38.96 -26.95
C ASP A 166 40.70 -39.53 -28.38
N VAL A 167 40.08 -38.88 -29.37
CA VAL A 167 40.22 -39.25 -30.79
C VAL A 167 41.66 -39.07 -31.28
N ALA A 168 42.29 -37.94 -30.97
CA ALA A 168 43.68 -37.70 -31.34
C ALA A 168 44.63 -38.74 -30.71
N HIS A 169 44.37 -39.12 -29.45
CA HIS A 169 45.15 -40.14 -28.77
C HIS A 169 45.01 -41.51 -29.45
N LYS A 170 43.78 -41.90 -29.79
CA LYS A 170 43.51 -43.15 -30.52
C LYS A 170 44.21 -43.18 -31.89
N ILE A 171 44.16 -42.09 -32.66
CA ILE A 171 44.83 -41.98 -33.96
C ILE A 171 46.34 -42.16 -33.79
N ASN A 172 46.95 -41.48 -32.81
CA ASN A 172 48.38 -41.59 -32.54
C ASN A 172 48.79 -43.02 -32.15
N THR A 173 47.97 -43.71 -31.34
CA THR A 173 48.21 -45.10 -30.95
C THR A 173 48.03 -46.08 -32.12
N LEU A 174 47.09 -45.83 -33.02
CA LEU A 174 46.92 -46.61 -34.25
C LEU A 174 48.09 -46.39 -35.22
N GLY A 175 48.50 -45.14 -35.45
CA GLY A 175 49.63 -44.81 -36.32
C GLY A 175 50.92 -45.48 -35.85
N SER A 176 51.23 -45.42 -34.55
CA SER A 176 52.42 -46.08 -34.01
C SER A 176 52.39 -47.62 -34.07
N GLN A 177 51.21 -48.23 -34.21
CA GLN A 177 51.06 -49.67 -34.43
C GLN A 177 51.18 -50.08 -35.90
N VAL A 178 50.97 -49.16 -36.84
CA VAL A 178 51.04 -49.40 -38.28
C VAL A 178 52.43 -49.06 -38.85
N ASP A 179 53.15 -48.15 -38.21
CA ASP A 179 54.51 -47.72 -38.60
C ASP A 179 55.64 -48.62 -38.07
N ASN A 180 55.32 -49.67 -37.31
CA ASN A 180 56.25 -50.72 -36.83
C ASN A 180 55.99 -52.06 -37.54
#